data_AF-A0A932EQ71-F1
#
_entry.id   AF-A0A932EQ71-F1
#
_cell.length_a   1.000
_cell.length_b   1.000
_cell.length_c   1.000
_cell.angle_alpha   90.00
_cell.angle_beta   90.00
_cell.angle_gamma   90.00
#
_symmetry.space_group_name_H-M   'P 1'
#
loop_
_entity.id
_entity.type
_entity.pdbx_description
1 polymer ?
#
loop_
_entity_poly.entity_id
_entity_poly.type
_entity_poly.pdbx_seq_one_letter_code
_entity_poly.pdbx_strand_id
1 'polypeptide(L)'
;MPSSRETANRMLAAAALSPRCQHIRYNNHRCGAPARRDSNWCVFHAVDYEAFVPASGVPEDAASVQIEIARVIRGLQNGAMEPRAAGLILYGLQLASQNLRRLGEEMPSLENDAFPDHPYDLAWHIYLRLNAPPDRQDHARELCHQLAKFVRGETPYNPAATEKKAPTPA
;
A
#
# COMPACT_ATOMS: atom_id res chain seq x y z
N MET A 1 27.94 20.16 -31.09
CA MET A 1 27.07 20.18 -29.90
C MET A 1 25.83 19.37 -30.24
N PRO A 2 25.44 18.37 -29.44
CA PRO A 2 24.18 17.65 -29.68
C PRO A 2 23.01 18.63 -29.64
N SER A 3 22.01 18.43 -30.49
CA SER A 3 20.83 19.30 -30.49
C SER A 3 20.02 19.12 -29.19
N SER A 4 19.25 20.12 -28.79
CA SER A 4 18.39 20.04 -27.60
C SER A 4 17.44 18.83 -27.62
N ARG A 5 16.97 18.45 -28.82
CA ARG A 5 16.14 17.26 -29.04
C ARG A 5 16.89 15.95 -28.78
N GLU A 6 18.15 15.89 -29.19
CA GLU A 6 19.01 14.72 -29.04
C GLU A 6 19.43 14.50 -27.57
N THR A 7 19.66 15.60 -26.85
CA THR A 7 19.87 15.58 -25.40
C THR A 7 18.60 15.12 -24.67
N ALA A 8 17.42 15.66 -25.03
CA ALA A 8 16.14 15.26 -24.44
C ALA A 8 15.84 13.77 -24.65
N ASN A 9 16.05 13.25 -25.87
CA ASN A 9 15.86 11.83 -26.17
C ASN A 9 16.79 10.93 -25.32
N ARG A 10 18.05 11.33 -25.12
CA ARG A 10 18.97 10.60 -24.24
C ARG A 10 18.51 10.59 -22.78
N MET A 11 18.00 11.72 -22.29
CA MET A 11 17.48 11.82 -20.93
C MET A 11 16.23 10.94 -20.74
N LEU A 12 15.33 10.93 -21.72
CA LEU A 12 14.15 10.04 -21.72
C LEU A 12 14.55 8.56 -21.73
N ALA A 13 15.54 8.19 -22.56
CA ALA A 13 16.05 6.81 -22.60
C ALA A 13 16.71 6.39 -21.28
N ALA A 14 17.50 7.26 -20.66
CA ALA A 14 18.08 7.00 -19.35
C ALA A 14 17.01 6.89 -18.25
N ALA A 15 15.97 7.73 -18.29
CA ALA A 15 14.84 7.64 -17.37
C ALA A 15 14.04 6.34 -17.55
N ALA A 16 13.90 5.85 -18.79
CA ALA A 16 13.27 4.56 -19.06
C ALA A 16 14.02 3.39 -18.40
N LEU A 17 15.36 3.44 -18.40
CA LEU A 17 16.25 2.43 -17.82
C LEU A 17 16.45 2.54 -16.29
N SER A 18 15.96 3.62 -15.67
CA SER A 18 16.10 3.79 -14.22
C SER A 18 15.31 2.71 -13.45
N PRO A 19 15.83 2.22 -12.31
CA PRO A 19 15.09 1.32 -11.44
C PRO A 19 13.73 1.90 -11.07
N ARG A 20 12.71 1.04 -11.02
CA ARG A 20 11.32 1.43 -10.72
C ARG A 20 11.04 1.25 -9.24
N CYS A 21 10.11 2.05 -8.72
CA CYS A 21 9.59 1.90 -7.38
C CYS A 21 9.11 0.46 -7.15
N GLN A 22 9.50 -0.14 -6.03
CA GLN A 22 9.09 -1.49 -5.68
C GLN A 22 7.75 -1.53 -4.94
N HIS A 23 7.11 -0.38 -4.71
CA HIS A 23 5.82 -0.31 -4.02
C HIS A 23 4.72 -0.97 -4.85
N ILE A 24 3.86 -1.74 -4.18
CA ILE A 24 2.68 -2.35 -4.76
C ILE A 24 1.45 -1.71 -4.15
N ARG A 25 0.61 -1.19 -5.05
CA ARG A 25 -0.67 -0.59 -4.69
C ARG A 25 -1.70 -1.67 -4.33
N TYR A 26 -2.83 -1.28 -3.79
CA TYR A 26 -3.89 -2.22 -3.39
C TYR A 26 -4.66 -2.81 -4.56
N ASN A 27 -4.66 -2.13 -5.70
CA ASN A 27 -5.14 -2.72 -6.95
C ASN A 27 -4.15 -3.74 -7.52
N ASN A 28 -3.11 -4.12 -6.77
CA ASN A 28 -2.14 -5.16 -7.09
C ASN A 28 -1.21 -4.82 -8.28
N HIS A 29 -1.11 -3.55 -8.62
CA HIS A 29 -0.16 -3.07 -9.61
C HIS A 29 1.08 -2.47 -8.95
N ARG A 30 2.26 -2.72 -9.54
CA ARG A 30 3.52 -2.10 -9.10
C ARG A 30 3.55 -0.63 -9.54
N CYS A 31 4.02 0.25 -8.66
CA CYS A 31 4.26 1.65 -8.98
C CYS A 31 5.35 1.77 -10.05
N GLY A 32 5.06 2.42 -11.18
CA GLY A 32 5.99 2.64 -12.29
C GLY A 32 6.83 3.90 -12.18
N ALA A 33 6.67 4.67 -11.10
CA ALA A 33 7.49 5.86 -10.85
C ALA A 33 8.98 5.48 -10.71
N PRO A 34 9.92 6.30 -11.20
CA PRO A 34 11.36 6.09 -10.98
C PRO A 34 11.69 6.04 -9.50
N ALA A 35 12.49 5.06 -9.09
CA ALA A 35 13.05 5.02 -7.74
C ALA A 35 14.10 6.14 -7.58
N ARG A 36 14.28 6.63 -6.35
CA ARG A 36 15.39 7.56 -6.07
C ARG A 36 16.73 6.82 -6.22
N ARG A 37 17.81 7.59 -6.41
CA ARG A 37 19.17 7.03 -6.38
C ARG A 37 19.38 6.29 -5.06
N ASP A 38 19.93 5.08 -5.14
CA ASP A 38 20.25 4.20 -4.01
C ASP A 38 19.04 3.85 -3.11
N SER A 39 17.82 3.85 -3.67
CA SER A 39 16.59 3.48 -2.96
C SER A 39 15.73 2.54 -3.81
N ASN A 40 14.90 1.75 -3.13
CA ASN A 40 13.88 0.90 -3.77
C ASN A 40 12.57 1.65 -4.03
N TRP A 41 12.45 2.91 -3.58
CA TRP A 41 11.18 3.65 -3.53
C TRP A 41 11.26 4.96 -4.32
N CYS A 42 10.13 5.38 -4.91
CA CYS A 42 10.01 6.72 -5.48
C CYS A 42 9.89 7.78 -4.38
N VAL A 43 9.91 9.06 -4.76
CA VAL A 43 9.77 10.18 -3.80
C VAL A 43 8.45 10.08 -3.00
N PHE A 44 7.37 9.66 -3.64
CA PHE A 44 6.06 9.51 -3.00
C PHE A 44 6.05 8.36 -1.97
N HIS A 45 6.48 7.16 -2.38
CA HIS A 45 6.46 5.97 -1.52
C HIS A 45 7.64 5.87 -0.55
N ALA A 46 8.72 6.63 -0.72
CA ALA A 46 9.81 6.70 0.26
C ALA A 46 9.30 7.19 1.63
N VAL A 47 8.24 8.01 1.65
CA VAL A 47 7.63 8.47 2.91
C VAL A 47 6.98 7.32 3.69
N ASP A 48 6.46 6.30 3.01
CA ASP A 48 5.83 5.15 3.67
C ASP A 48 6.84 4.15 4.25
N TYR A 49 8.03 4.05 3.65
CA TYR A 49 9.01 3.01 3.98
C TYR A 49 10.28 3.52 4.66
N GLU A 50 10.73 4.73 4.33
CA GLU A 50 12.00 5.30 4.80
C GLU A 50 11.79 6.42 5.81
N ALA A 51 10.71 7.19 5.67
CA ALA A 51 10.35 8.20 6.65
C ALA A 51 9.43 7.54 7.68
N PHE A 52 9.78 7.60 8.96
CA PHE A 52 8.89 7.18 10.07
C PHE A 52 7.73 8.19 10.25
N VAL A 53 7.09 8.62 9.15
CA VAL A 53 5.95 9.50 9.20
C VAL A 53 4.71 8.61 9.34
N PRO A 54 3.91 8.75 10.40
CA PRO A 54 2.65 8.05 10.56
C PRO A 54 1.57 8.64 9.63
N ALA A 55 1.91 8.84 8.36
CA ALA A 55 0.93 9.19 7.35
C ALA A 55 0.09 7.94 7.10
N SER A 56 -1.19 7.98 7.47
CA SER A 56 -2.19 7.12 6.87
C SER A 56 -2.05 7.27 5.36
N GLY A 57 -1.56 6.23 4.69
CA GLY A 57 -1.17 6.27 3.28
C GLY A 57 -2.22 7.00 2.45
N VAL A 58 -1.79 8.00 1.68
CA VAL A 58 -2.68 8.72 0.78
C VAL A 58 -3.26 7.68 -0.20
N PRO A 59 -4.59 7.61 -0.39
CA PRO A 59 -5.18 6.65 -1.31
C PRO A 59 -4.64 6.85 -2.72
N GLU A 60 -4.08 5.80 -3.29
CA GLU A 60 -3.44 5.85 -4.61
C GLU A 60 -4.16 5.03 -5.69
N ASP A 61 -5.19 4.29 -5.27
CA ASP A 61 -6.08 3.54 -6.15
C ASP A 61 -7.48 3.38 -5.54
N ALA A 62 -8.43 2.85 -6.31
CA ALA A 62 -9.80 2.66 -5.86
C ALA A 62 -9.92 1.68 -4.67
N ALA A 63 -9.10 0.62 -4.61
CA ALA A 63 -9.13 -0.35 -3.51
C ALA A 63 -8.64 0.28 -2.20
N SER A 64 -7.59 1.11 -2.26
CA SER A 64 -7.10 1.88 -1.11
C SER A 64 -8.15 2.85 -0.57
N VAL A 65 -8.90 3.53 -1.45
CA VAL A 65 -10.03 4.40 -1.05
C VAL A 65 -11.11 3.59 -0.34
N GLN A 66 -11.51 2.44 -0.88
CA GLN A 66 -12.54 1.59 -0.26
C GLN A 66 -12.12 1.07 1.11
N ILE A 67 -10.84 0.74 1.27
CA ILE A 67 -10.27 0.32 2.55
C ILE A 67 -10.40 1.42 3.61
N GLU A 68 -10.06 2.67 3.27
CA GLU A 68 -10.17 3.79 4.20
C GLU A 68 -11.64 4.13 4.52
N ILE A 69 -12.55 4.06 3.54
CA ILE A 69 -14.00 4.19 3.78
C ILE A 69 -14.46 3.13 4.78
N ALA A 70 -14.05 1.87 4.60
CA ALA A 70 -14.42 0.79 5.49
C ALA A 70 -13.89 0.99 6.91
N ARG A 71 -12.71 1.60 7.09
CA ARG A 71 -12.19 1.98 8.41
C ARG A 71 -13.06 3.05 9.08
N VAL A 72 -13.48 4.07 8.34
CA VAL A 72 -14.39 5.10 8.86
C VAL A 72 -15.72 4.49 9.29
N ILE A 73 -16.31 3.63 8.45
CA ILE A 73 -17.56 2.93 8.77
C ILE A 73 -17.42 2.12 10.06
N ARG A 74 -16.34 1.32 10.20
CA ARG A 74 -16.10 0.55 11.43
C ARG A 74 -15.90 1.44 12.65
N GLY A 75 -15.17 2.54 12.50
CA GLY A 75 -14.96 3.54 13.56
C GLY A 75 -16.26 4.19 14.05
N LEU A 76 -17.22 4.41 13.14
CA LEU A 76 -18.56 4.88 13.50
C LEU A 76 -19.35 3.79 14.22
N GLN A 77 -19.32 2.55 13.72
CA GLN A 77 -20.09 1.43 14.29
C GLN A 77 -19.65 1.05 15.71
N ASN A 78 -18.35 1.12 16.01
CA ASN A 78 -17.81 0.77 17.32
C ASN A 78 -17.70 1.96 18.28
N GLY A 79 -18.12 3.16 17.86
CA GLY A 79 -18.03 4.38 18.67
C GLY A 79 -16.61 4.92 18.87
N ALA A 80 -15.61 4.41 18.13
CA ALA A 80 -14.24 4.91 18.19
C ALA A 80 -14.04 6.21 17.38
N MET A 81 -15.03 6.62 16.60
CA MET A 81 -14.99 7.84 15.78
C MET A 81 -16.27 8.66 15.94
N GLU A 82 -16.10 9.96 16.16
CA GLU A 82 -17.22 10.90 16.26
C GLU A 82 -17.77 11.25 14.86
N PRO A 83 -19.10 11.40 14.68
CA PRO A 83 -19.71 11.62 13.36
C PRO A 83 -19.19 12.81 12.56
N ARG A 84 -18.90 13.96 13.20
CA ARG A 84 -18.35 15.13 12.51
C ARG A 84 -16.92 14.86 12.01
N ALA A 85 -16.08 14.21 12.80
CA ALA A 85 -14.75 13.78 12.35
C ALA A 85 -14.84 12.81 11.17
N ALA A 86 -15.74 11.82 11.24
CA ALA A 86 -15.99 10.89 10.14
C ALA A 86 -16.42 11.60 8.85
N GLY A 87 -17.31 12.60 8.96
CA GLY A 87 -17.76 13.40 7.82
C GLY A 87 -16.61 14.14 7.12
N LEU A 88 -15.68 14.72 7.88
CA LEU A 88 -14.49 15.39 7.33
C LEU A 88 -13.55 14.39 6.63
N ILE A 89 -13.36 13.21 7.21
CA ILE A 89 -12.51 12.17 6.61
C ILE A 89 -13.13 11.66 5.31
N LEU A 90 -14.43 11.36 5.29
CA LEU A 90 -15.13 10.93 4.07
C LEU A 90 -15.07 11.99 2.97
N TYR A 91 -15.16 13.27 3.33
CA TYR A 91 -14.95 14.36 2.38
C TYR A 91 -13.52 14.38 1.81
N GLY A 92 -12.50 14.21 2.66
CA GLY A 92 -11.11 14.07 2.20
C GLY A 92 -10.92 12.87 1.27
N LEU A 93 -11.54 11.72 1.57
CA LEU A 93 -11.50 10.52 0.73
C LEU A 93 -12.21 10.74 -0.61
N GLN A 94 -13.29 11.52 -0.65
CA GLN A 94 -13.94 11.91 -1.89
C GLN A 94 -13.01 12.75 -2.78
N LEU A 95 -12.29 13.72 -2.21
CA LEU A 95 -11.29 14.50 -2.95
C LEU A 95 -10.15 13.61 -3.45
N ALA A 96 -9.66 12.68 -2.63
CA ALA A 96 -8.65 11.71 -3.04
C ALA A 96 -9.13 10.85 -4.22
N SER A 97 -10.37 10.34 -4.15
CA SER A 97 -10.98 9.56 -5.23
C SER A 97 -11.06 10.32 -6.55
N GLN A 98 -11.35 11.63 -6.51
CA GLN A 98 -11.41 12.48 -7.70
C GLN A 98 -10.02 12.69 -8.34
N ASN A 99 -8.96 12.64 -7.53
CA ASN A 99 -7.59 12.79 -8.00
C ASN A 99 -6.98 11.50 -8.57
N LEU A 100 -7.59 10.33 -8.35
CA LEU A 100 -7.00 9.04 -8.76
C LEU A 100 -6.65 8.98 -10.26
N ARG A 101 -7.46 9.58 -11.14
CA ARG A 101 -7.15 9.59 -12.58
C ARG A 101 -5.85 10.34 -12.86
N ARG A 102 -5.74 11.56 -12.32
CA ARG A 102 -4.52 12.38 -12.46
C ARG A 102 -3.32 11.70 -11.79
N LEU A 103 -3.54 11.07 -10.64
CA LEU A 103 -2.49 10.33 -9.95
C LEU A 103 -1.97 9.16 -10.79
N GLY A 104 -2.85 8.44 -11.48
CA GLY A 104 -2.47 7.37 -12.41
C GLY A 104 -1.71 7.91 -13.64
N GLU A 105 -2.03 9.11 -14.12
CA GLU A 105 -1.30 9.78 -15.20
C GLU A 105 0.11 10.22 -14.75
N GLU A 106 0.23 10.80 -13.55
CA GLU A 106 1.50 11.29 -12.98
C GLU A 106 2.39 10.16 -12.45
N MET A 107 1.77 9.09 -11.94
CA MET A 107 2.43 7.89 -11.44
C MET A 107 1.82 6.67 -12.11
N PRO A 108 2.25 6.34 -13.33
CA PRO A 108 1.75 5.17 -14.03
C PRO A 108 2.09 3.89 -13.26
N SER A 109 1.24 2.88 -13.40
CA SER A 109 1.53 1.53 -12.97
C SER A 109 2.33 0.80 -14.05
N LEU A 110 3.12 -0.21 -13.64
CA LEU A 110 3.64 -1.18 -14.59
C LEU A 110 2.57 -2.26 -14.81
N GLU A 111 1.73 -2.09 -15.83
CA GLU A 111 0.58 -2.96 -16.12
C GLU A 111 0.97 -4.41 -16.44
N ASN A 112 2.23 -4.68 -16.78
CA ASN A 112 2.73 -6.02 -17.10
C ASN A 112 3.49 -6.70 -15.96
N ASP A 113 3.77 -6.00 -14.85
CA ASP A 113 4.34 -6.60 -13.65
C ASP A 113 3.19 -6.94 -12.70
N ALA A 114 2.39 -7.93 -13.08
CA ALA A 114 1.37 -8.50 -12.22
C ALA A 114 2.06 -9.05 -10.96
N PHE A 115 1.92 -8.31 -9.87
CA PHE A 115 2.17 -8.82 -8.54
C PHE A 115 0.96 -9.65 -8.08
N PRO A 116 1.05 -10.52 -7.07
CA PRO A 116 2.27 -11.06 -6.50
C PRO A 116 2.72 -12.35 -7.19
N ASP A 117 4.04 -12.53 -7.31
CA ASP A 117 4.65 -13.85 -7.49
C ASP A 117 4.34 -14.76 -6.29
N HIS A 118 4.07 -14.19 -5.10
CA HIS A 118 3.64 -14.91 -3.90
C HIS A 118 2.49 -14.26 -3.09
N PRO A 119 1.39 -14.98 -2.81
CA PRO A 119 0.18 -14.44 -2.18
C PRO A 119 0.33 -13.89 -0.75
N TYR A 120 1.47 -14.10 -0.05
CA TYR A 120 1.70 -13.47 1.25
C TYR A 120 1.93 -11.97 1.13
N ASP A 121 2.44 -11.48 0.01
CA ASP A 121 2.84 -10.08 -0.08
C ASP A 121 1.64 -9.13 -0.18
N LEU A 122 0.61 -9.49 -0.96
CA LEU A 122 -0.64 -8.73 -1.00
C LEU A 122 -1.38 -8.80 0.35
N ALA A 123 -1.46 -10.00 0.94
CA ALA A 123 -2.09 -10.20 2.24
C ALA A 123 -1.38 -9.42 3.36
N TRP A 124 -0.05 -9.35 3.33
CA TRP A 124 0.78 -8.61 4.26
C TRP A 124 0.64 -7.09 4.08
N HIS A 125 0.64 -6.60 2.84
CA HIS A 125 0.42 -5.18 2.54
C HIS A 125 -0.97 -4.71 2.98
N ILE A 126 -2.00 -5.49 2.66
CA ILE A 126 -3.38 -5.23 3.11
C ILE A 126 -3.44 -5.21 4.64
N TYR A 127 -2.81 -6.19 5.29
CA TYR A 127 -2.76 -6.29 6.74
C TYR A 127 -2.07 -5.08 7.40
N LEU A 128 -0.87 -4.71 6.95
CA LEU A 128 -0.08 -3.62 7.54
C LEU A 128 -0.82 -2.29 7.57
N ARG A 129 -1.61 -2.04 6.53
CA ARG A 129 -2.35 -0.80 6.43
C ARG A 129 -3.70 -0.88 7.13
N LEU A 130 -4.45 -1.99 6.99
CA LEU A 130 -5.77 -2.15 7.62
C LEU A 130 -5.74 -2.03 9.14
N ASN A 131 -4.59 -2.30 9.77
CA ASN A 131 -4.43 -2.37 11.21
C ASN A 131 -3.56 -1.22 11.75
N ALA A 132 -3.85 -0.75 12.97
CA ALA A 132 -3.13 0.35 13.60
C ALA A 132 -1.69 -0.05 13.93
N PRO A 133 -0.73 0.88 14.09
CA PRO A 133 0.66 0.54 14.46
C PRO A 133 0.80 -0.44 15.65
N PRO A 134 -0.01 -0.37 16.72
CA PRO A 134 0.02 -1.34 17.83
C PRO A 134 -0.42 -2.75 17.43
N ASP A 135 -1.22 -2.88 16.38
CA ASP A 135 -1.72 -4.15 15.88
C ASP A 135 -0.69 -4.83 14.97
N ARG A 136 0.23 -4.06 14.35
CA ARG A 136 1.30 -4.53 13.44
C ARG A 136 2.45 -5.31 14.15
N GLN A 137 2.17 -6.02 15.23
CA GLN A 137 3.16 -6.80 15.98
C GLN A 137 3.64 -8.05 15.24
N ASP A 138 4.77 -8.63 15.66
CA ASP A 138 5.38 -9.84 15.10
C ASP A 138 4.40 -11.02 14.96
N HIS A 139 3.43 -11.13 15.89
CA HIS A 139 2.41 -12.17 15.86
C HIS A 139 1.53 -12.09 14.61
N ALA A 140 1.22 -10.89 14.15
CA ALA A 140 0.37 -10.72 13.00
C ALA A 140 1.11 -10.90 11.67
N ARG A 141 2.42 -10.63 11.66
CA ARG A 141 3.32 -11.07 10.58
C ARG A 141 3.29 -12.58 10.41
N GLU A 142 3.41 -13.30 11.52
CA GLU A 142 3.33 -14.76 11.53
C GLU A 142 1.96 -15.26 11.02
N LEU A 143 0.86 -14.61 11.43
CA LEU A 143 -0.49 -14.95 10.98
C LEU A 143 -0.68 -14.76 9.46
N CYS A 144 -0.19 -13.65 8.90
CA CYS A 144 -0.22 -13.41 7.46
C CYS A 144 0.57 -14.47 6.69
N HIS A 145 1.74 -14.88 7.21
CA HIS A 145 2.53 -15.96 6.60
C HIS A 145 1.79 -17.31 6.64
N GLN A 146 1.12 -17.64 7.75
CA GLN A 146 0.35 -18.88 7.88
C GLN A 146 -0.85 -18.93 6.94
N LEU A 147 -1.63 -17.85 6.87
CA LEU A 147 -2.76 -17.74 5.94
C LEU A 147 -2.30 -17.91 4.49
N ALA A 148 -1.16 -17.33 4.12
CA ALA A 148 -0.64 -17.45 2.78
C ALA A 148 -0.20 -18.89 2.45
N LYS A 149 0.43 -19.62 3.39
CA LYS A 149 0.76 -21.05 3.22
C LYS A 149 -0.50 -21.89 3.02
N PHE A 150 -1.56 -21.59 3.77
CA PHE A 150 -2.85 -22.26 3.57
C PHE A 150 -3.45 -22.00 2.19
N VAL A 151 -3.49 -20.74 1.74
CA VAL A 151 -4.03 -20.39 0.41
C VAL A 151 -3.25 -21.08 -0.72
N ARG A 152 -1.95 -21.32 -0.54
CA ARG A 152 -1.11 -22.09 -1.49
C ARG A 152 -1.26 -23.61 -1.38
N GLY A 153 -2.03 -24.11 -0.43
CA GLY A 153 -2.17 -25.54 -0.15
C GLY A 153 -0.92 -26.18 0.47
N GLU A 154 0.05 -25.38 0.92
CA GLU A 154 1.31 -25.85 1.53
C GLU A 154 1.11 -26.35 2.97
N THR A 155 0.07 -25.85 3.62
CA THR A 155 -0.29 -26.23 4.99
C THR A 155 -1.81 -26.36 5.13
N PRO A 156 -2.32 -27.33 5.91
CA PRO A 156 -3.73 -27.36 6.26
C PRO A 156 -4.12 -26.12 7.10
N TYR A 157 -5.31 -25.55 6.86
CA TYR A 157 -5.86 -24.47 7.69
C TYR A 157 -6.13 -25.00 9.10
N ASN A 158 -5.43 -24.45 10.09
CA ASN A 158 -5.67 -24.76 11.50
C ASN A 158 -6.14 -23.51 12.25
N PRO A 159 -7.46 -23.31 12.41
CA PRO A 159 -8.00 -22.14 13.12
C PRO A 159 -7.68 -22.13 14.62
N ALA A 160 -7.24 -23.25 15.21
CA ALA A 160 -6.89 -23.31 16.63
C ALA A 160 -5.48 -22.76 16.96
N ALA A 161 -4.62 -22.56 15.95
CA ALA A 161 -3.29 -21.97 16.14
C ALA A 161 -3.34 -20.44 16.27
N THR A 162 -4.40 -19.81 15.77
CA THR A 162 -4.55 -18.35 15.67
C THR A 162 -5.18 -17.71 16.91
N GLU A 163 -5.72 -18.51 17.83
CA GLU A 163 -6.39 -18.04 19.06
C GLU A 163 -5.45 -17.89 20.27
N LYS A 164 -4.22 -18.40 20.19
CA LYS A 164 -3.27 -18.42 21.33
C LYS A 164 -2.30 -17.25 21.33
N LYS A 165 -2.80 -16.04 21.61
CA LYS A 165 -2.16 -14.96 22.40
C LYS A 165 -2.86 -13.63 22.13
N ALA A 166 -4.01 -13.40 22.76
CA ALA A 166 -4.31 -12.03 23.16
C ALA A 166 -3.33 -11.71 24.33
N PRO A 167 -2.48 -10.68 24.25
CA PRO A 167 -1.75 -10.23 25.43
C PRO A 167 -2.77 -9.75 26.45
N THR A 168 -2.71 -10.32 27.65
CA THR A 168 -3.52 -9.88 28.79
C THR A 168 -3.16 -8.42 29.09
N PRO A 169 -4.13 -7.49 29.16
CA PRO A 169 -3.83 -6.12 29.54
C PRO A 169 -3.33 -6.11 30.99
N ALA A 170 -2.18 -5.46 31.20
CA ALA A 170 -1.65 -5.14 32.52
C ALA A 170 -2.41 -3.97 33.14
#